data_AF-A0A7Y9L1U2-F1
#
_entry.id   AF-A0A7Y9L1U2-F1
#
_cell.length_a   1.000
_cell.length_b   1.000
_cell.length_c   1.000
_cell.angle_alpha   90.00
_cell.angle_beta   90.00
_cell.angle_gamma   90.00
#
_symmetry.space_group_name_H-M   'P 1'
#
loop_
_entity.id
_entity.type
_entity.pdbx_description
1 polymer ?
#
loop_
_entity_poly.entity_id
_entity_poly.type
_entity_poly.pdbx_seq_one_letter_code
_entity_poly.pdbx_strand_id
1 'polypeptide(L)'
;MLLARTRLLVATLWAGSLWAVGYLAAPTLFATLNDRVLAGTIAGSLFTSQAWLSIACAVVMLLLLWATKPGTEGIFAGPAVNMAAKARRTLLIIVLVMLACTLVSHFGLQPMMASLRAAAGPGGVMADAAKNEFGILHGISSTIYLIQSLLAAWLVVKQ
;
A
#
# COMPACT_ATOMS: atom_id res chain seq x y z
N MET A 1 -18.35 -5.21 -19.17
CA MET A 1 -17.42 -6.34 -18.97
C MET A 1 -15.95 -5.91 -18.96
N LEU A 2 -15.48 -5.10 -19.93
CA LEU A 2 -14.07 -4.66 -19.99
C LEU A 2 -13.61 -3.91 -18.73
N LEU A 3 -14.38 -2.91 -18.27
CA LEU A 3 -14.03 -2.13 -17.06
C LEU A 3 -13.82 -3.01 -15.82
N ALA A 4 -14.66 -4.03 -15.61
CA ALA A 4 -14.52 -4.93 -14.46
C ALA A 4 -13.23 -5.76 -14.54
N ARG A 5 -12.88 -6.26 -15.74
CA ARG A 5 -11.62 -6.98 -15.98
C ARG A 5 -10.42 -6.06 -15.75
N THR A 6 -10.47 -4.81 -16.23
CA THR A 6 -9.40 -3.85 -16.01
C THR A 6 -9.22 -3.53 -14.52
N ARG A 7 -10.32 -3.36 -13.76
CA ARG A 7 -10.21 -3.17 -12.31
C ARG A 7 -9.59 -4.38 -11.62
N LEU A 8 -9.96 -5.61 -12.02
CA LEU A 8 -9.35 -6.82 -11.46
C LEU A 8 -7.84 -6.89 -11.74
N LEU A 9 -7.40 -6.54 -12.95
CA LEU A 9 -5.98 -6.47 -13.28
C LEU A 9 -5.23 -5.44 -12.42
N VAL A 10 -5.81 -4.25 -12.23
CA VAL A 10 -5.20 -3.20 -11.39
C VAL A 10 -5.17 -3.64 -9.92
N ALA A 11 -6.26 -4.22 -9.40
CA ALA A 11 -6.33 -4.71 -8.02
C ALA A 11 -5.30 -5.82 -7.76
N THR A 12 -5.17 -6.77 -8.68
CA THR A 12 -4.23 -7.90 -8.55
C THR A 12 -2.78 -7.46 -8.71
N LEU A 13 -2.48 -6.51 -9.61
CA LEU A 13 -1.15 -5.89 -9.70
C LEU A 13 -0.78 -5.17 -8.40
N TRP A 14 -1.72 -4.39 -7.84
CA TRP A 14 -1.47 -3.64 -6.61
C TRP A 14 -1.28 -4.57 -5.41
N ALA A 15 -2.17 -5.55 -5.24
CA ALA A 15 -2.08 -6.53 -4.15
C ALA A 15 -0.82 -7.40 -4.28
N GLY A 16 -0.57 -7.95 -5.47
CA GLY A 16 0.58 -8.81 -5.73
C GLY A 16 1.91 -8.09 -5.51
N SER A 17 2.03 -6.84 -5.93
CA SER A 17 3.24 -6.05 -5.70
C SER A 17 3.47 -5.73 -4.22
N LEU A 18 2.41 -5.40 -3.46
CA LEU A 18 2.50 -5.22 -2.00
C LEU A 18 3.04 -6.49 -1.34
N TRP A 19 2.48 -7.64 -1.70
CA TRP A 19 2.89 -8.88 -1.05
C TRP A 19 4.30 -9.31 -1.45
N ALA A 20 4.64 -9.18 -2.73
CA ALA A 20 5.98 -9.47 -3.22
C ALA A 20 7.04 -8.59 -2.56
N VAL A 21 6.80 -7.29 -2.43
CA VAL A 21 7.78 -6.37 -1.82
C VAL A 21 7.88 -6.59 -0.30
N GLY A 22 6.75 -6.59 0.41
CA GLY A 22 6.74 -6.60 1.88
C GLY A 22 6.98 -7.97 2.52
N TYR A 23 6.55 -9.06 1.89
CA TYR A 23 6.59 -10.41 2.48
C TYR A 23 7.56 -11.36 1.81
N LEU A 24 8.09 -11.03 0.62
CA LEU A 24 9.09 -11.86 -0.06
C LEU A 24 10.41 -11.12 -0.21
N ALA A 25 10.44 -10.03 -0.97
CA ALA A 25 11.69 -9.35 -1.33
C ALA A 25 12.41 -8.76 -0.10
N ALA A 26 11.73 -7.97 0.73
CA ALA A 26 12.35 -7.37 1.91
C ALA A 26 12.88 -8.42 2.91
N PRO A 27 12.10 -9.44 3.32
CA PRO A 27 12.62 -10.51 4.18
C PRO A 27 13.80 -11.27 3.57
N THR A 28 13.75 -11.55 2.26
CA THR A 28 14.84 -12.25 1.56
C THR A 28 16.13 -11.44 1.58
N LEU A 29 16.06 -10.11 1.40
CA LEU A 29 17.24 -9.24 1.46
C LEU A 29 17.90 -9.29 2.85
N PHE A 30 17.11 -9.21 3.92
CA PHE A 30 17.64 -9.27 5.28
C PHE A 30 18.13 -10.66 5.71
N ALA A 31 17.67 -11.72 5.04
CA ALA A 31 18.10 -13.09 5.29
C ALA A 31 19.36 -13.48 4.52
N THR A 32 19.58 -12.91 3.32
CA THR A 32 20.64 -13.36 2.40
C THR A 32 21.84 -12.41 2.33
N LEU A 33 21.68 -11.12 2.62
CA LEU A 33 22.78 -10.16 2.63
C LEU A 33 23.47 -10.12 4.00
N ASN A 34 24.79 -10.31 4.01
CA ASN A 34 25.62 -10.16 5.21
C ASN A 34 25.64 -8.71 5.71
N ASP A 35 25.53 -7.74 4.79
CA ASP A 35 25.46 -6.32 5.10
C ASP A 35 24.00 -5.88 5.31
N ARG A 36 23.61 -5.72 6.58
CA ARG A 36 22.27 -5.25 6.97
C ARG A 36 21.99 -3.81 6.58
N VAL A 37 23.01 -2.96 6.50
CA VAL A 37 22.86 -1.55 6.08
C VAL A 37 22.52 -1.52 4.59
N LEU A 38 23.24 -2.30 3.78
CA LEU A 38 22.93 -2.49 2.36
C LEU A 38 21.53 -3.06 2.15
N ALA A 39 21.15 -4.11 2.89
CA ALA A 39 19.80 -4.69 2.83
C ALA A 39 18.72 -3.63 3.12
N GLY A 40 18.93 -2.81 4.15
CA GLY A 40 18.03 -1.71 4.47
C GLY A 40 17.95 -0.64 3.37
N THR A 41 19.06 -0.35 2.68
CA THR A 41 19.09 0.62 1.58
C THR A 41 18.28 0.11 0.39
N ILE A 42 18.50 -1.14 -0.02
CA ILE A 42 17.75 -1.76 -1.11
C ILE A 42 16.27 -1.88 -0.73
N ALA A 43 15.95 -2.29 0.50
CA ALA A 43 14.57 -2.33 0.99
C ALA A 43 13.89 -0.95 0.92
N GLY A 44 14.58 0.12 1.32
CA GLY A 44 14.08 1.49 1.21
C GLY A 44 13.77 1.89 -0.23
N SER A 45 14.64 1.53 -1.19
CA SER A 45 14.39 1.74 -2.62
C SER A 45 13.18 0.95 -3.12
N LEU A 46 13.03 -0.32 -2.72
CA LEU A 46 11.86 -1.14 -3.07
C LEU A 46 10.56 -0.54 -2.54
N PHE A 47 10.54 -0.07 -1.28
CA PHE A 47 9.35 0.56 -0.70
C PHE A 47 9.03 1.93 -1.33
N THR A 48 10.05 2.68 -1.79
CA THR A 48 9.83 3.91 -2.58
C THR A 48 9.16 3.58 -3.91
N SER A 49 9.70 2.63 -4.67
CA SER A 49 9.09 2.18 -5.94
C SER A 49 7.68 1.64 -5.73
N GLN A 50 7.47 0.86 -4.67
CA GLN A 50 6.16 0.32 -4.31
C GLN A 50 5.15 1.41 -3.95
N ALA A 51 5.58 2.49 -3.30
CA ALA A 51 4.71 3.62 -2.98
C ALA A 51 4.22 4.32 -4.26
N TRP A 52 5.11 4.59 -5.22
CA TRP A 52 4.73 5.18 -6.50
C TRP A 52 3.82 4.28 -7.33
N LEU A 53 4.11 2.97 -7.37
CA LEU A 53 3.22 1.98 -8.00
C LEU A 53 1.83 1.98 -7.33
N SER A 54 1.78 2.04 -6.00
CA SER A 54 0.53 2.09 -5.24
C SER A 54 -0.28 3.35 -5.52
N ILE A 55 0.38 4.52 -5.61
CA ILE A 55 -0.27 5.78 -6.00
C ILE A 55 -0.83 5.67 -7.43
N ALA A 56 -0.05 5.15 -8.38
CA ALA A 56 -0.51 4.96 -9.75
C ALA A 56 -1.72 4.01 -9.82
N CYS A 57 -1.68 2.88 -9.11
CA CYS A 57 -2.81 1.94 -9.03
C CYS A 57 -4.05 2.61 -8.41
N ALA A 58 -3.89 3.39 -7.35
CA ALA A 58 -4.99 4.12 -6.71
C ALA A 58 -5.63 5.11 -7.68
N VAL A 59 -4.83 5.94 -8.38
CA VAL A 59 -5.33 6.91 -9.37
C VAL A 59 -6.09 6.20 -10.49
N VAL A 60 -5.53 5.13 -11.06
CA VAL A 60 -6.20 4.35 -12.11
C VAL A 60 -7.50 3.75 -11.59
N MET A 61 -7.52 3.18 -10.39
CA MET A 61 -8.72 2.60 -9.80
C MET A 61 -9.80 3.65 -9.55
N LEU A 62 -9.43 4.84 -9.07
CA LEU A 62 -10.36 5.96 -8.88
C LEU A 62 -10.96 6.42 -10.21
N LEU A 63 -10.16 6.52 -11.28
CA LEU A 63 -10.64 6.86 -12.63
C LEU A 63 -11.61 5.80 -13.17
N LEU A 64 -11.31 4.51 -13.00
CA LEU A 64 -12.18 3.41 -13.41
C LEU A 64 -13.50 3.40 -12.63
N LEU A 65 -13.44 3.66 -11.32
CA LEU A 65 -14.62 3.79 -10.47
C LEU A 65 -15.43 5.03 -10.84
N TRP A 66 -14.80 6.15 -11.20
CA TRP A 66 -15.48 7.37 -11.66
C TRP A 66 -16.18 7.18 -13.00
N ALA A 67 -15.51 6.55 -13.97
CA ALA A 67 -16.05 6.26 -15.31
C ALA A 67 -17.23 5.27 -15.30
N THR A 68 -17.43 4.54 -14.19
CA THR A 68 -18.60 3.68 -14.01
C THR A 68 -19.84 4.57 -13.73
N LYS A 69 -20.70 4.76 -14.74
CA LYS A 69 -21.94 5.55 -14.59
C LYS A 69 -22.86 4.87 -13.58
N PRO A 70 -23.32 5.55 -12.51
CA PRO A 70 -24.41 5.03 -11.70
C PRO A 70 -25.69 5.04 -12.55
N GLY A 71 -26.44 3.92 -12.56
CA GLY A 71 -27.82 3.94 -13.02
C GLY A 71 -28.63 4.88 -12.10
N THR A 72 -29.69 5.50 -12.61
CA THR A 72 -30.46 6.56 -11.94
C THR A 72 -30.68 6.25 -10.46
N GLU A 73 -29.91 6.90 -9.59
CA GLU A 73 -30.00 6.74 -8.15
C GLU A 73 -31.17 7.57 -7.65
N GLY A 74 -32.07 6.99 -6.85
CA GLY A 74 -33.24 7.68 -6.32
C GLY A 74 -34.04 6.79 -5.37
N ILE A 75 -34.93 7.40 -4.59
CA ILE A 75 -35.80 6.70 -3.61
C ILE A 75 -36.68 5.62 -4.29
N PHE A 76 -36.88 5.74 -5.61
CA PHE A 76 -37.63 4.80 -6.45
C PHE A 76 -36.75 3.78 -7.22
N ALA A 77 -35.43 3.81 -7.04
CA ALA A 77 -34.53 2.87 -7.71
C ALA A 77 -34.66 1.49 -7.06
N GLY A 78 -34.86 0.46 -7.89
CA GLY A 78 -35.04 -0.91 -7.41
C GLY A 78 -33.85 -1.44 -6.60
N PRO A 79 -34.04 -2.51 -5.80
CA PRO A 79 -33.02 -3.06 -4.88
C PRO A 79 -31.64 -3.30 -5.52
N ALA A 80 -31.62 -3.70 -6.80
CA ALA A 80 -30.39 -3.96 -7.54
C ALA A 80 -29.52 -2.70 -7.76
N VAL A 81 -30.13 -1.53 -7.96
CA VAL A 81 -29.40 -0.26 -8.18
C VAL A 81 -28.74 0.21 -6.89
N ASN A 82 -29.46 0.12 -5.77
CA ASN A 82 -28.95 0.46 -4.44
C ASN A 82 -27.78 -0.42 -4.01
N MET A 83 -27.80 -1.71 -4.36
CA MET A 83 -26.69 -2.63 -4.08
C MET A 83 -25.43 -2.28 -4.89
N ALA A 84 -25.58 -1.92 -6.17
CA ALA A 84 -24.47 -1.50 -7.03
C ALA A 84 -23.80 -0.21 -6.52
N ALA A 85 -24.60 0.78 -6.10
CA ALA A 85 -24.10 2.02 -5.50
C ALA A 85 -23.34 1.76 -4.19
N LYS A 86 -23.88 0.90 -3.32
CA LYS A 86 -23.22 0.50 -2.06
C LYS A 86 -21.88 -0.21 -2.30
N ALA A 87 -21.83 -1.12 -3.27
CA ALA A 87 -20.60 -1.82 -3.65
C ALA A 87 -19.53 -0.84 -4.15
N ARG A 88 -19.90 0.09 -5.05
CA ARG A 88 -19.00 1.13 -5.54
C ARG A 88 -18.47 2.02 -4.42
N ARG A 89 -19.34 2.48 -3.51
CA ARG A 89 -18.94 3.29 -2.35
C ARG A 89 -17.95 2.54 -1.46
N THR A 90 -18.16 1.25 -1.26
CA THR A 90 -17.25 0.40 -0.49
C THR A 90 -15.87 0.33 -1.16
N LEU A 91 -15.82 0.08 -2.48
CA LEU A 91 -14.56 0.06 -3.24
C LEU A 91 -13.83 1.41 -3.19
N LEU A 92 -14.56 2.52 -3.32
CA LEU A 92 -13.98 3.87 -3.22
C LEU A 92 -13.33 4.10 -1.85
N ILE A 93 -14.00 3.73 -0.76
CA ILE A 93 -13.47 3.87 0.60
C ILE A 93 -12.20 3.03 0.76
N ILE A 94 -12.20 1.77 0.31
CA ILE A 94 -11.02 0.89 0.38
C ILE A 94 -9.83 1.53 -0.35
N VAL A 95 -10.04 1.99 -1.59
CA VAL A 95 -8.98 2.61 -2.41
C VAL A 95 -8.44 3.88 -1.74
N LEU A 96 -9.32 4.73 -1.21
CA LEU A 96 -8.91 5.96 -0.51
C LEU A 96 -8.13 5.68 0.77
N VAL A 97 -8.55 4.69 1.56
CA VAL A 97 -7.82 4.27 2.77
C VAL A 97 -6.45 3.71 2.41
N MET A 98 -6.37 2.84 1.40
CA MET A 98 -5.07 2.30 0.94
C MET A 98 -4.14 3.40 0.40
N LEU A 99 -4.70 4.37 -0.33
CA LEU A 99 -3.95 5.54 -0.78
C LEU A 99 -3.45 6.36 0.42
N ALA A 100 -4.30 6.64 1.41
CA ALA A 100 -3.91 7.36 2.61
C ALA A 100 -2.79 6.62 3.38
N CYS A 101 -2.91 5.31 3.56
CA CYS A 101 -1.85 4.47 4.15
C CYS A 101 -0.52 4.61 3.38
N THR A 102 -0.58 4.60 2.04
CA THR A 102 0.59 4.77 1.17
C THR A 102 1.24 6.14 1.39
N LEU A 103 0.43 7.21 1.39
CA LEU A 103 0.92 8.57 1.56
C LEU A 103 1.55 8.80 2.94
N VAL A 104 0.89 8.34 4.02
CA VAL A 104 1.44 8.43 5.38
C VAL A 104 2.74 7.64 5.51
N SER A 105 2.79 6.43 4.93
CA SER A 105 3.99 5.61 4.98
C SER A 105 5.15 6.22 4.20
N HIS A 106 4.89 6.71 2.99
CA HIS A 106 5.93 7.21 2.09
C HIS A 106 6.40 8.63 2.43
N PHE A 107 5.49 9.55 2.71
CA PHE A 107 5.82 10.96 2.99
C PHE A 107 5.97 11.26 4.49
N GLY A 108 5.51 10.38 5.37
CA GLY A 108 5.65 10.52 6.83
C GLY A 108 6.71 9.59 7.40
N LEU A 109 6.45 8.27 7.38
CA LEU A 109 7.27 7.31 8.11
C LEU A 109 8.63 7.02 7.46
N GLN A 110 8.69 6.89 6.13
CA GLN A 110 9.94 6.64 5.41
C GLN A 110 11.00 7.75 5.63
N PRO A 111 10.69 9.05 5.52
CA PRO A 111 11.69 10.09 5.77
C PRO A 111 12.14 10.13 7.23
N MET A 112 11.26 9.86 8.20
CA MET A 112 11.63 9.75 9.61
C MET A 112 12.58 8.57 9.87
N MET A 113 12.34 7.40 9.26
CA MET A 113 13.26 6.27 9.36
C MET A 113 14.59 6.55 8.64
N ALA A 114 14.55 7.27 7.51
CA ALA A 114 15.74 7.63 6.75
C ALA A 114 16.64 8.62 7.52
N SER A 115 16.06 9.59 8.24
CA SER A 115 16.83 10.54 9.05
C SER A 115 17.55 9.83 10.21
N LEU A 116 16.89 8.91 10.90
CA LEU A 116 17.52 8.10 11.95
C LEU A 116 18.63 7.22 11.40
N ARG A 117 18.46 6.66 10.19
CA ARG A 117 19.52 5.89 9.51
C ARG A 117 20.71 6.75 9.11
N ALA A 118 20.48 7.98 8.64
CA ALA A 118 21.55 8.90 8.30
C ALA A 118 22.35 9.33 9.54
N ALA A 119 21.67 9.52 10.68
CA ALA A 119 22.31 9.89 11.95
C ALA A 119 23.16 8.75 12.54
N ALA A 120 22.83 7.48 12.25
CA ALA A 120 23.50 6.31 12.81
C ALA A 120 24.88 5.98 12.21
N GLY A 121 25.26 6.64 11.10
CA GLY A 121 26.55 6.42 10.46
C GLY A 121 26.80 4.96 9.98
N PRO A 122 28.06 4.53 9.86
CA PRO A 122 28.42 3.24 9.24
C PRO A 122 28.00 2.01 10.04
N GLY A 123 27.83 2.14 11.36
CA GLY A 123 27.41 1.04 12.25
C GLY A 123 25.93 0.70 12.13
N GLY A 124 25.13 1.60 11.57
CA GLY A 124 23.69 1.44 11.39
C GLY A 124 22.89 1.57 12.68
N VAL A 125 21.58 1.83 12.52
CA VAL A 125 20.63 2.15 13.61
C VAL A 125 20.55 1.12 14.75
N MET A 126 21.03 -0.10 14.54
CA MET A 126 20.98 -1.17 15.54
C MET A 126 22.10 -1.09 16.58
N ALA A 127 23.14 -0.29 16.31
CA ALA A 127 24.26 -0.04 17.22
C ALA A 127 24.10 1.26 18.03
N ASP A 128 23.14 2.11 17.67
CA ASP A 128 22.99 3.46 18.24
C ASP A 128 21.85 3.61 19.24
N ALA A 129 21.89 4.72 19.99
CA ALA A 129 20.82 5.16 20.89
C ALA A 129 19.46 5.33 20.17
N ALA A 130 19.47 5.56 18.86
CA ALA A 130 18.28 5.68 18.00
C ALA A 130 17.55 4.35 17.72
N LYS A 131 18.09 3.20 18.18
CA LYS A 131 17.50 1.86 17.95
C LYS A 131 16.04 1.76 18.38
N ASN A 132 15.70 2.31 19.54
CA ASN A 132 14.34 2.22 20.07
C ASN A 132 13.35 3.02 19.22
N GLU A 133 13.69 4.25 18.85
CA GLU A 133 12.87 5.11 18.01
C GLU A 133 12.68 4.51 16.61
N PHE A 134 13.76 4.00 16.01
CA PHE A 134 13.69 3.28 14.74
C PHE A 134 12.78 2.05 14.84
N GLY A 135 12.88 1.27 15.92
CA GLY A 135 12.03 0.10 16.16
C GLY A 135 10.53 0.45 16.25
N ILE A 136 10.19 1.54 16.93
CA ILE A 136 8.80 2.04 17.02
C ILE A 136 8.28 2.45 15.64
N LEU A 137 9.04 3.29 14.92
CA LEU A 137 8.66 3.72 13.57
C LEU A 137 8.52 2.54 12.61
N HIS A 138 9.44 1.57 12.69
CA HIS A 138 9.38 0.35 11.89
C HIS A 138 8.10 -0.44 12.21
N GLY A 139 7.79 -0.68 13.50
CA GLY A 139 6.58 -1.41 13.91
C GLY A 139 5.27 -0.73 13.48
N ILE A 140 5.19 0.60 13.58
CA ILE A 140 4.05 1.38 13.06
C ILE A 140 3.93 1.18 11.55
N SER A 141 5.04 1.33 10.80
CA SER A 141 5.04 1.14 9.35
C SER A 141 4.62 -0.28 8.94
N SER A 142 5.07 -1.31 9.65
CA SER A 142 4.69 -2.71 9.42
C SER A 142 3.19 -2.94 9.66
N THR A 143 2.62 -2.29 10.69
CA THR A 143 1.19 -2.39 10.98
C THR A 143 0.34 -1.75 9.87
N ILE A 144 0.74 -0.55 9.42
CA ILE A 144 0.08 0.12 8.29
C ILE A 144 0.18 -0.75 7.02
N TYR A 145 1.36 -1.33 6.77
CA TYR A 145 1.58 -2.19 5.61
C TYR A 145 0.73 -3.47 5.65
N LEU A 146 0.55 -4.06 6.84
CA LEU A 146 -0.33 -5.21 7.05
C LEU A 146 -1.79 -4.85 6.75
N ILE A 147 -2.28 -3.75 7.33
CA ILE A 147 -3.65 -3.26 7.07
C ILE A 147 -3.85 -3.04 5.56
N GLN A 148 -2.89 -2.37 4.91
CA GLN A 148 -2.94 -2.14 3.47
C GLN A 148 -2.95 -3.44 2.66
N SER A 149 -2.19 -4.45 3.08
CA SER A 149 -2.14 -5.77 2.43
C SER A 149 -3.45 -6.54 2.56
N LEU A 150 -4.10 -6.47 3.71
CA LEU A 150 -5.43 -7.07 3.94
C LEU A 150 -6.52 -6.36 3.13
N LEU A 151 -6.47 -5.02 3.09
CA LEU A 151 -7.37 -4.24 2.25
C LEU A 151 -7.18 -4.53 0.76
N ALA A 152 -5.94 -4.75 0.31
CA ALA A 152 -5.65 -5.14 -1.07
C ALA A 152 -6.25 -6.51 -1.41
N ALA A 153 -6.14 -7.49 -0.50
CA ALA A 153 -6.78 -8.79 -0.67
C ALA A 153 -8.30 -8.64 -0.80
N TRP A 154 -8.90 -7.83 0.10
CA TRP A 154 -10.34 -7.58 0.06
C TRP A 154 -10.77 -6.85 -1.21
N LEU A 155 -9.96 -5.90 -1.69
CA LEU A 155 -10.17 -5.18 -2.93
C LEU A 155 -10.22 -6.13 -4.14
N VAL A 156 -9.35 -7.15 -4.19
CA VAL A 156 -9.34 -8.18 -5.26
C VAL A 156 -10.60 -9.04 -5.19
N VAL A 157 -10.99 -9.50 -4.00
CA VAL A 157 -12.19 -10.34 -3.81
C VAL A 157 -13.50 -9.60 -4.17
N LYS A 158 -13.50 -8.27 -4.12
CA LYS A 158 -14.69 -7.43 -4.37
C LYS A 158 -14.80 -6.83 -5.78
N GLN A 159 -13.91 -7.16 -6.71
CA GLN A 159 -13.96 -6.64 -8.09
C GLN A 159 -15.07 -7.23 -8.95
#